data_AF-A0A9D7JWX0-F1
#
_entry.id   AF-A0A9D7JWX0-F1
#
_cell.length_a   1.000
_cell.length_b   1.000
_cell.length_c   1.000
_cell.angle_alpha   90.00
_cell.angle_beta   90.00
_cell.angle_gamma   90.00
#
_symmetry.space_group_name_H-M   'P 1'
#
loop_
_entity.id
_entity.type
_entity.pdbx_description
1 polymer ?
#
loop_
_entity_poly.entity_id
_entity_poly.type
_entity_poly.pdbx_seq_one_letter_code
_entity_poly.pdbx_strand_id
1 'polypeptide(L)'
;MIKIFSTFLLIACTTILSGQDARLAEQYFQDGEYEKAGILFAKLLDQNKNQNYYFNRLTDCLIYQDKTAEAETLVKKQLKSFPDEAGNYVVYGNLLDKMGQPDAAAEQYKKAIDKLPNDRSKITSLAGNFINMSKFDFAIAAYEKGMKVFNDKNMFPYLLADMYRRKDDVPKMIEYYLISLDADPQRDVTIESIFQRTFQPSDYLELQKQLYAAIQGAPRAIHFAEMLQWAMLQSRDYLGALRQARALDKMLDENGSRIYQIGQIAKSANEWDAAVKAFEYITKEKGPQNSFYVEAKKDALACKRNKIKLSASPTTMDELKVLEQDYESFIQEFGKNRASSVLIIEYAELVALHLNNIPKAIAILDELIHLPNIPRPAAAQAKLNLGDYYLVQGEIWEATLLYSQVDKAFKEDQLGEEARFRNARLTYFNGDFEWAQKQFDILKSATSRFISNDAIDLSVFILDNMAGDSVSVPLQYYAQAELLGFQNKHQAALEKLDSIVFLFPNHDIVDDVLYLRAKIYSQLKQWDQAIPIYQTIIEKYKEGIRCDNALFELAEIYDFKLNEKEKAKSLYETLFMDFSNSTFAVEARKRFRVLRGDKIQ
;
A
#
# COMPACT_ATOMS: atom_id res chain seq x y z
N MET A 1 6.39 67.32 35.33
CA MET A 1 6.12 65.87 35.45
C MET A 1 4.65 65.52 35.68
N ILE A 2 3.89 66.26 36.52
CA ILE A 2 2.49 65.91 36.87
C ILE A 2 1.49 66.05 35.69
N LYS A 3 1.71 66.99 34.76
CA LYS A 3 0.85 67.17 33.56
C LYS A 3 1.05 66.10 32.47
N ILE A 4 2.20 65.41 32.45
CA ILE A 4 2.52 64.35 31.48
C ILE A 4 1.99 62.99 31.98
N PHE A 5 1.99 62.78 33.30
CA PHE A 5 1.43 61.57 33.92
C PHE A 5 -0.11 61.51 33.84
N SER A 6 -0.78 62.65 33.95
CA SER A 6 -2.25 62.76 33.86
C SER A 6 -2.77 62.58 32.43
N THR A 7 -2.01 62.97 31.42
CA THR A 7 -2.32 62.68 30.01
C THR A 7 -2.10 61.21 29.69
N PHE A 8 -1.06 60.57 30.22
CA PHE A 8 -0.82 59.13 30.02
C PHE A 8 -1.87 58.25 30.72
N LEU A 9 -2.34 58.65 31.92
CA LEU A 9 -3.39 57.93 32.66
C LEU A 9 -4.77 58.08 31.97
N LEU A 10 -5.08 59.24 31.38
CA LEU A 10 -6.32 59.43 30.61
C LEU A 10 -6.32 58.58 29.32
N ILE A 11 -5.20 58.53 28.60
CA ILE A 11 -5.07 57.75 27.37
C ILE A 11 -5.17 56.24 27.67
N ALA A 12 -4.59 55.77 28.78
CA ALA A 12 -4.71 54.39 29.24
C ALA A 12 -6.13 54.02 29.70
N CYS A 13 -6.87 54.96 30.31
CA CYS A 13 -8.25 54.70 30.76
C CYS A 13 -9.24 54.64 29.57
N THR A 14 -9.02 55.44 28.53
CA THR A 14 -9.85 55.42 27.31
C THR A 14 -9.68 54.14 26.48
N THR A 15 -8.48 53.56 26.43
CA THR A 15 -8.24 52.30 25.71
C THR A 15 -8.86 51.10 26.43
N ILE A 16 -8.84 51.07 27.77
CA ILE A 16 -9.46 50.01 28.58
C ILE A 16 -10.99 50.00 28.46
N LEU A 17 -11.64 51.18 28.47
CA LEU A 17 -13.10 51.28 28.30
C LEU A 17 -13.58 50.84 26.91
N SER A 18 -12.87 51.26 25.85
CA SER A 18 -13.20 50.86 24.47
C SER A 18 -13.06 49.34 24.24
N GLY A 19 -12.10 48.70 24.92
CA GLY A 19 -11.91 47.25 24.87
C GLY A 19 -12.99 46.44 25.60
N GLN A 20 -13.62 47.01 26.64
CA GLN A 20 -14.77 46.39 27.32
C GLN A 20 -16.04 46.49 26.48
N ASP A 21 -16.33 47.66 25.90
CA ASP A 21 -17.49 47.87 25.03
C ASP A 21 -17.45 46.97 23.79
N ALA A 22 -16.26 46.76 23.18
CA ALA A 22 -16.11 45.89 22.02
C ALA A 22 -16.36 44.40 22.35
N ARG A 23 -15.90 43.92 23.51
CA ARG A 23 -16.15 42.54 23.95
C ARG A 23 -17.62 42.32 24.29
N LEU A 24 -18.24 43.28 24.97
CA LEU A 24 -19.66 43.22 25.31
C LEU A 24 -20.55 43.27 24.07
N ALA A 25 -20.20 44.10 23.08
CA ALA A 25 -20.91 44.16 21.80
C ALA A 25 -20.85 42.81 21.06
N GLU A 26 -19.68 42.16 21.03
CA GLU A 26 -19.52 40.85 20.41
C GLU A 26 -20.27 39.76 21.19
N GLN A 27 -20.29 39.82 22.53
CA GLN A 27 -21.06 38.90 23.34
C GLN A 27 -22.57 39.00 23.04
N TYR A 28 -23.13 40.21 23.05
CA TYR A 28 -24.54 40.40 22.68
C TYR A 28 -24.84 39.95 21.25
N PHE A 29 -23.89 40.11 20.33
CA PHE A 29 -24.04 39.61 18.95
C PHE A 29 -24.12 38.09 18.89
N GLN A 30 -23.26 37.40 19.65
CA GLN A 30 -23.24 35.93 19.73
C GLN A 30 -24.47 35.37 20.46
N ASP A 31 -24.99 36.10 21.45
CA ASP A 31 -26.20 35.75 22.20
C ASP A 31 -27.49 36.01 21.40
N GLY A 32 -27.39 36.55 20.17
CA GLY A 32 -28.53 36.90 19.32
C GLY A 32 -29.27 38.18 19.76
N GLU A 33 -28.72 38.92 20.72
CA GLU A 33 -29.26 40.19 21.22
C GLU A 33 -28.87 41.36 20.30
N TYR A 34 -29.25 41.27 19.02
CA TYR A 34 -28.79 42.17 17.95
C TYR A 34 -29.13 43.65 18.17
N GLU A 35 -30.22 43.96 18.87
CA GLU A 35 -30.57 45.35 19.20
C GLU A 35 -29.55 45.97 20.17
N LYS A 36 -29.21 45.26 21.25
CA LYS A 36 -28.21 45.73 22.23
C LYS A 36 -26.82 45.76 21.61
N ALA A 37 -26.47 44.74 20.84
CA ALA A 37 -25.23 44.70 20.08
C ALA A 37 -25.12 45.88 19.10
N GLY A 38 -26.19 46.18 18.36
CA GLY A 38 -26.25 47.29 17.42
C GLY A 38 -26.01 48.65 18.07
N ILE A 39 -26.56 48.91 19.26
CA ILE A 39 -26.31 50.15 20.01
C ILE A 39 -24.82 50.30 20.34
N LEU A 40 -24.19 49.24 20.83
CA LEU A 40 -22.76 49.27 21.18
C LEU A 40 -21.88 49.38 19.93
N PHE A 41 -22.18 48.66 18.85
CA PHE A 41 -21.43 48.78 17.59
C PHE A 41 -21.60 50.16 16.95
N ALA A 42 -22.76 50.79 17.04
CA ALA A 42 -22.96 52.17 16.58
C ALA A 42 -22.10 53.16 17.39
N LYS A 43 -22.04 53.00 18.71
CA LYS A 43 -21.16 53.80 19.58
C LYS A 43 -19.68 53.61 19.21
N LEU A 44 -19.25 52.36 19.03
CA LEU A 44 -17.86 52.03 18.66
C LEU A 44 -17.49 52.55 17.27
N LEU A 45 -18.43 52.50 16.32
CA LEU A 45 -18.24 53.05 14.97
C LEU A 45 -18.14 54.57 15.00
N ASP A 46 -18.93 55.29 15.81
CA ASP A 46 -18.82 56.75 15.90
C ASP A 46 -17.47 57.19 16.51
N GLN A 47 -16.95 56.42 17.47
CA GLN A 47 -15.60 56.63 18.03
C GLN A 47 -14.49 56.33 17.03
N ASN A 48 -14.69 55.35 16.14
CA ASN A 48 -13.72 54.91 15.15
C ASN A 48 -14.37 54.79 13.76
N LYS A 49 -14.64 55.94 13.14
CA LYS A 49 -15.48 56.05 11.93
C LYS A 49 -15.00 55.25 10.71
N ASN A 50 -13.71 54.93 10.64
CA ASN A 50 -13.10 54.16 9.55
C ASN A 50 -12.83 52.68 9.88
N GLN A 51 -13.43 52.13 10.96
CA GLN A 51 -13.22 50.72 11.32
C GLN A 51 -14.26 49.81 10.66
N ASN A 52 -13.84 49.14 9.57
CA ASN A 52 -14.66 48.22 8.79
C ASN A 52 -15.32 47.11 9.64
N TYR A 53 -14.64 46.65 10.69
CA TYR A 53 -15.17 45.59 11.56
C TYR A 53 -16.47 46.00 12.25
N TYR A 54 -16.47 47.16 12.96
CA TYR A 54 -17.66 47.64 13.67
C TYR A 54 -18.77 48.05 12.69
N PHE A 55 -18.40 48.60 11.54
CA PHE A 55 -19.35 48.92 10.48
C PHE A 55 -20.07 47.69 9.92
N ASN A 56 -19.31 46.61 9.65
CA ASN A 56 -19.87 45.34 9.21
C ASN A 56 -20.80 44.74 10.28
N ARG A 57 -20.33 44.68 11.54
CA ARG A 57 -21.11 44.16 12.67
C ARG A 57 -22.41 44.93 12.91
N LEU A 58 -22.39 46.25 12.83
CA LEU A 58 -23.60 47.07 12.95
C LEU A 58 -24.59 46.78 11.81
N THR A 59 -24.07 46.59 10.60
CA THR A 59 -24.88 46.27 9.42
C THR A 59 -25.52 44.88 9.56
N ASP A 60 -24.76 43.89 10.01
CA ASP A 60 -25.27 42.55 10.35
C ASP A 60 -26.38 42.62 11.41
N CYS A 61 -26.20 43.40 12.49
CA CYS A 61 -27.24 43.59 13.50
C CYS A 61 -28.55 44.14 12.92
N LEU A 62 -28.47 45.07 11.97
CA LEU A 62 -29.66 45.63 11.32
C LEU A 62 -30.32 44.61 10.39
N ILE A 63 -29.53 43.81 9.67
CA ILE A 63 -30.03 42.72 8.82
C ILE A 63 -30.76 41.67 9.66
N TYR A 64 -30.18 41.23 10.78
CA TYR A 64 -30.81 40.22 11.65
C TYR A 64 -32.05 40.73 12.40
N GLN A 65 -32.27 42.05 12.43
CA GLN A 65 -33.49 42.67 12.95
C GLN A 65 -34.53 42.94 11.84
N ASP A 66 -34.32 42.44 10.62
CA ASP A 66 -35.13 42.74 9.43
C ASP A 66 -35.20 44.24 9.07
N LYS A 67 -34.25 45.05 9.56
CA LYS A 67 -34.14 46.51 9.33
C LYS A 67 -33.29 46.83 8.09
N THR A 68 -33.59 46.17 6.98
CA THR A 68 -32.78 46.23 5.75
C THR A 68 -32.68 47.62 5.12
N ALA A 69 -33.75 48.42 5.19
CA ALA A 69 -33.75 49.80 4.67
C ALA A 69 -32.83 50.74 5.49
N GLU A 70 -32.79 50.54 6.81
CA GLU A 70 -31.88 51.28 7.69
C GLU A 70 -30.43 50.87 7.43
N ALA A 71 -30.17 49.56 7.24
CA ALA A 71 -28.87 49.03 6.86
C ALA A 71 -28.39 49.64 5.53
N GLU A 72 -29.25 49.73 4.51
CA GLU A 72 -28.89 50.31 3.23
C GLU A 72 -28.55 51.81 3.35
N THR A 73 -29.31 52.54 4.16
CA THR A 73 -29.06 53.96 4.43
C THR A 73 -27.73 54.17 5.14
N LEU A 74 -27.44 53.35 6.16
CA LEU A 74 -26.18 53.35 6.89
C LEU A 74 -25.00 53.08 5.95
N VAL A 75 -25.11 52.04 5.11
CA VAL A 75 -24.05 51.65 4.18
C VAL A 75 -23.77 52.72 3.14
N LYS A 76 -24.82 53.31 2.54
CA LYS A 76 -24.67 54.42 1.59
C LYS A 76 -24.02 55.65 2.22
N LYS A 77 -24.31 55.94 3.49
CA LYS A 77 -23.66 57.03 4.24
C LYS A 77 -22.18 56.74 4.49
N GLN A 78 -21.84 55.50 4.84
CA GLN A 78 -20.46 55.08 5.06
C GLN A 78 -19.63 55.18 3.77
N LEU A 79 -20.17 54.68 2.65
CA LEU A 79 -19.52 54.77 1.33
C LEU A 79 -19.28 56.21 0.87
N LYS A 80 -20.19 57.14 1.19
CA LYS A 80 -19.98 58.58 0.90
C LYS A 80 -18.87 59.18 1.76
N SER A 81 -18.72 58.71 3.00
CA SER A 81 -17.75 59.25 3.96
C SER A 81 -16.35 58.67 3.76
N PHE A 82 -16.26 57.42 3.29
CA PHE A 82 -15.02 56.68 3.10
C PHE A 82 -15.03 55.94 1.75
N PRO A 83 -14.99 56.67 0.62
CA PRO A 83 -15.13 56.10 -0.73
C PRO A 83 -13.92 55.29 -1.22
N ASP A 84 -12.78 55.39 -0.54
CA ASP A 84 -11.56 54.65 -0.90
C ASP A 84 -11.34 53.39 -0.04
N GLU A 85 -12.21 53.16 0.94
CA GLU A 85 -12.09 52.00 1.83
C GLU A 85 -12.81 50.79 1.22
N ALA A 86 -12.03 49.89 0.61
CA ALA A 86 -12.50 48.71 -0.11
C ALA A 86 -13.47 47.83 0.70
N GLY A 87 -13.24 47.70 2.01
CA GLY A 87 -14.10 46.90 2.90
C GLY A 87 -15.55 47.37 2.92
N ASN A 88 -15.82 48.67 2.78
CA ASN A 88 -17.19 49.20 2.79
C ASN A 88 -18.03 48.70 1.62
N TYR A 89 -17.40 48.51 0.45
CA TYR A 89 -18.07 47.97 -0.73
C TYR A 89 -18.40 46.47 -0.56
N VAL A 90 -17.61 45.72 0.22
CA VAL A 90 -17.91 44.32 0.56
C VAL A 90 -19.13 44.24 1.47
N VAL A 91 -19.21 45.10 2.50
CA VAL A 91 -20.40 45.18 3.36
C VAL A 91 -21.64 45.50 2.54
N TYR A 92 -21.54 46.42 1.57
CA TYR A 92 -22.67 46.74 0.71
C TYR A 92 -23.08 45.57 -0.20
N GLY A 93 -22.11 44.90 -0.83
CA GLY A 93 -22.41 43.72 -1.63
C GLY A 93 -23.08 42.61 -0.82
N ASN A 94 -22.63 42.36 0.42
CA ASN A 94 -23.25 41.36 1.30
C ASN A 94 -24.69 41.73 1.65
N LEU A 95 -24.95 43.01 1.95
CA LEU A 95 -26.32 43.49 2.16
C LEU A 95 -27.20 43.26 0.92
N LEU A 96 -26.70 43.56 -0.28
CA LEU A 96 -27.43 43.37 -1.54
C LEU A 96 -27.72 41.89 -1.83
N ASP A 97 -26.79 40.99 -1.53
CA ASP A 97 -27.04 39.55 -1.61
C ASP A 97 -28.16 39.11 -0.66
N LYS A 98 -28.17 39.62 0.58
CA LYS A 98 -29.25 39.37 1.55
C LYS A 98 -30.59 39.93 1.08
N MET A 99 -30.58 40.98 0.25
CA MET A 99 -31.76 41.56 -0.40
C MET A 99 -32.20 40.80 -1.67
N GLY A 100 -31.50 39.72 -2.06
CA GLY A 100 -31.81 38.98 -3.28
C GLY A 100 -31.40 39.71 -4.57
N GLN A 101 -30.39 40.59 -4.49
CA GLN A 101 -29.88 41.37 -5.62
C GLN A 101 -28.42 41.00 -5.97
N PRO A 102 -28.15 39.76 -6.42
CA PRO A 102 -26.79 39.24 -6.61
C PRO A 102 -26.00 39.98 -7.70
N ASP A 103 -26.64 40.48 -8.76
CA ASP A 103 -25.96 41.24 -9.80
C ASP A 103 -25.44 42.59 -9.28
N ALA A 104 -26.29 43.30 -8.51
CA ALA A 104 -25.90 44.55 -7.86
C ALA A 104 -24.82 44.30 -6.80
N ALA A 105 -24.89 43.19 -6.07
CA ALA A 105 -23.85 42.78 -5.13
C ALA A 105 -22.51 42.56 -5.82
N ALA A 106 -22.51 41.83 -6.94
CA ALA A 106 -21.32 41.58 -7.75
C ALA A 106 -20.65 42.87 -8.25
N GLU A 107 -21.42 43.90 -8.62
CA GLU A 107 -20.87 45.21 -8.96
C GLU A 107 -20.16 45.87 -7.78
N GLN A 108 -20.70 45.79 -6.57
CA GLN A 108 -20.04 46.34 -5.38
C GLN A 108 -18.78 45.58 -5.03
N TYR A 109 -18.77 44.25 -5.16
CA TYR A 109 -17.57 43.45 -4.96
C TYR A 109 -16.46 43.79 -5.95
N LYS A 110 -16.80 44.03 -7.23
CA LYS A 110 -15.83 44.52 -8.22
C LYS A 110 -15.26 45.89 -7.84
N LYS A 111 -16.10 46.83 -7.38
CA LYS A 111 -15.64 48.13 -6.87
C LYS A 111 -14.71 47.98 -5.66
N ALA A 112 -15.01 47.04 -4.75
CA ALA A 112 -14.14 46.74 -3.61
C ALA A 112 -12.73 46.34 -4.08
N ILE A 113 -12.65 45.45 -5.07
CA ILE A 113 -11.39 44.99 -5.66
C ILE A 113 -10.67 46.13 -6.37
N ASP A 114 -11.38 46.99 -7.11
CA ASP A 114 -10.77 48.12 -7.82
C ASP A 114 -10.18 49.17 -6.89
N LYS A 115 -10.71 49.28 -5.67
CA LYS A 115 -10.22 50.16 -4.61
C LYS A 115 -9.08 49.57 -3.77
N LEU A 116 -8.60 48.37 -4.09
CA LEU A 116 -7.47 47.77 -3.37
C LEU A 116 -6.20 48.63 -3.49
N PRO A 117 -5.61 49.07 -2.37
CA PRO A 117 -4.34 49.78 -2.38
C PRO A 117 -3.16 48.82 -2.54
N ASN A 118 -1.98 49.38 -2.77
CA ASN A 118 -0.72 48.65 -2.77
C ASN A 118 -0.28 48.27 -1.34
N ASP A 119 -1.09 47.44 -0.69
CA ASP A 119 -0.91 47.01 0.69
C ASP A 119 -1.29 45.53 0.82
N ARG A 120 -0.30 44.71 1.16
CA ARG A 120 -0.43 43.25 1.25
C ARG A 120 -1.49 42.85 2.27
N SER A 121 -1.52 43.52 3.42
CA SER A 121 -2.46 43.24 4.50
C SER A 121 -3.88 43.49 4.02
N LYS A 122 -4.15 44.66 3.42
CA LYS A 122 -5.48 45.02 2.90
C LYS A 122 -5.97 44.08 1.80
N ILE A 123 -5.09 43.66 0.89
CA ILE A 123 -5.43 42.66 -0.15
C ILE A 123 -5.81 41.32 0.50
N THR A 124 -5.00 40.82 1.43
CA THR A 124 -5.29 39.55 2.12
C THR A 124 -6.55 39.63 2.99
N SER A 125 -6.81 40.76 3.66
CA SER A 125 -8.03 40.97 4.43
C SER A 125 -9.27 40.98 3.54
N LEU A 126 -9.22 41.67 2.38
CA LEU A 126 -10.34 41.71 1.46
C LEU A 126 -10.64 40.31 0.88
N ALA A 127 -9.60 39.60 0.44
CA ALA A 127 -9.74 38.23 -0.03
C ALA A 127 -10.27 37.30 1.08
N GLY A 128 -9.79 37.45 2.32
CA GLY A 128 -10.30 36.73 3.50
C GLY A 128 -11.80 36.94 3.73
N ASN A 129 -12.30 38.18 3.57
CA ASN A 129 -13.74 38.44 3.64
C ASN A 129 -14.51 37.65 2.57
N PHE A 130 -14.01 37.63 1.32
CA PHE A 130 -14.62 36.84 0.26
C PHE A 130 -14.58 35.33 0.54
N ILE A 131 -13.47 34.82 1.10
CA ILE A 131 -13.32 33.41 1.49
C ILE A 131 -14.35 33.01 2.54
N ASN A 132 -14.54 33.84 3.57
CA ASN A 132 -15.51 33.59 4.64
C ASN A 132 -16.95 33.57 4.14
N MET A 133 -17.23 34.26 3.03
CA MET A 133 -18.53 34.26 2.34
C MET A 133 -18.62 33.17 1.26
N SER A 134 -17.63 32.28 1.12
CA SER A 134 -17.53 31.28 0.05
C SER A 134 -17.54 31.87 -1.37
N LYS A 135 -17.15 33.15 -1.51
CA LYS A 135 -17.09 33.91 -2.77
C LYS A 135 -15.70 33.81 -3.40
N PHE A 136 -15.29 32.59 -3.74
CA PHE A 136 -13.92 32.30 -4.16
C PHE A 136 -13.47 33.05 -5.42
N ASP A 137 -14.36 33.30 -6.38
CA ASP A 137 -14.04 34.09 -7.59
C ASP A 137 -13.60 35.51 -7.27
N PHE A 138 -14.25 36.16 -6.30
CA PHE A 138 -13.89 37.50 -5.87
C PHE A 138 -12.61 37.49 -5.01
N ALA A 139 -12.37 36.43 -4.24
CA ALA A 139 -11.11 36.24 -3.52
C ALA A 139 -9.92 36.10 -4.51
N ILE A 140 -10.09 35.30 -5.57
CA ILE A 140 -9.11 35.16 -6.66
C ILE A 140 -8.86 36.52 -7.32
N ALA A 141 -9.92 37.22 -7.73
CA ALA A 141 -9.81 38.53 -8.36
C ALA A 141 -9.11 39.57 -7.45
N ALA A 142 -9.32 39.51 -6.13
CA ALA A 142 -8.60 40.36 -5.17
C ALA A 142 -7.09 40.06 -5.14
N TYR A 143 -6.69 38.79 -5.12
CA TYR A 143 -5.28 38.41 -5.19
C TYR A 143 -4.65 38.77 -6.54
N GLU A 144 -5.32 38.50 -7.66
CA GLU A 144 -4.86 38.88 -9.00
C GLU A 144 -4.71 40.40 -9.17
N LYS A 145 -5.64 41.18 -8.59
CA LYS A 145 -5.50 42.64 -8.52
C LYS A 145 -4.28 43.02 -7.70
N GLY A 146 -4.06 42.36 -6.56
CA GLY A 146 -2.86 42.55 -5.75
C GLY A 146 -1.57 42.35 -6.54
N MET A 147 -1.47 41.25 -7.29
CA MET A 147 -0.33 40.96 -8.17
C MET A 147 -0.07 42.10 -9.17
N LYS A 148 -1.13 42.66 -9.78
CA LYS A 148 -1.04 43.79 -10.70
C LYS A 148 -0.57 45.07 -10.01
N VAL A 149 -1.11 45.36 -8.82
CA VAL A 149 -0.78 46.59 -8.06
C VAL A 149 0.66 46.56 -7.55
N PHE A 150 1.16 45.39 -7.12
CA PHE A 150 2.56 45.19 -6.73
C PHE A 150 3.50 45.01 -7.92
N ASN A 151 2.97 44.84 -9.14
CA ASN A 151 3.73 44.46 -10.34
C ASN A 151 4.58 43.19 -10.13
N ASP A 152 4.04 42.22 -9.38
CA ASP A 152 4.67 40.96 -9.06
C ASP A 152 3.71 39.79 -9.35
N LYS A 153 4.01 39.05 -10.42
CA LYS A 153 3.22 37.92 -10.90
C LYS A 153 3.39 36.65 -10.04
N ASN A 154 4.31 36.66 -9.09
CA ASN A 154 4.53 35.54 -8.17
C ASN A 154 4.09 35.91 -6.74
N MET A 155 3.26 36.95 -6.60
CA MET A 155 2.67 37.30 -5.33
C MET A 155 1.42 36.45 -5.03
N PHE A 156 1.32 35.96 -3.79
CA PHE A 156 0.20 35.13 -3.30
C PHE A 156 -0.04 33.75 -3.97
N PRO A 157 0.96 33.03 -4.54
CA PRO A 157 0.71 31.81 -5.31
C PRO A 157 0.07 30.72 -4.46
N TYR A 158 0.53 30.53 -3.22
CA TYR A 158 -0.09 29.57 -2.30
C TYR A 158 -1.56 29.88 -1.98
N LEU A 159 -1.89 31.17 -1.80
CA LEU A 159 -3.26 31.58 -1.48
C LEU A 159 -4.18 31.38 -2.69
N LEU A 160 -3.71 31.71 -3.89
CA LEU A 160 -4.43 31.43 -5.14
C LEU A 160 -4.63 29.93 -5.33
N ALA A 161 -3.61 29.12 -5.08
CA ALA A 161 -3.72 27.66 -5.16
C ALA A 161 -4.78 27.10 -4.21
N ASP A 162 -4.87 27.57 -2.96
CA ASP A 162 -5.95 27.18 -2.04
C ASP A 162 -7.33 27.62 -2.54
N MET A 163 -7.44 28.77 -3.22
CA MET A 163 -8.70 29.20 -3.81
C MET A 163 -9.15 28.30 -4.96
N TYR A 164 -8.25 27.98 -5.88
CA TYR A 164 -8.56 27.05 -6.98
C TYR A 164 -8.85 25.64 -6.46
N ARG A 165 -8.17 25.20 -5.38
CA ARG A 165 -8.50 23.95 -4.68
C ARG A 165 -9.92 23.94 -4.14
N ARG A 166 -10.39 25.05 -3.53
CA ARG A 166 -11.77 25.17 -3.02
C ARG A 166 -12.82 25.22 -4.13
N LYS A 167 -12.41 25.66 -5.33
CA LYS A 167 -13.23 25.67 -6.55
C LYS A 167 -13.20 24.36 -7.33
N ASP A 168 -12.38 23.39 -6.90
CA ASP A 168 -12.14 22.15 -7.63
C ASP A 168 -11.54 22.35 -9.03
N ASP A 169 -10.85 23.48 -9.25
CA ASP A 169 -10.11 23.76 -10.49
C ASP A 169 -8.69 23.21 -10.37
N VAL A 170 -8.57 21.90 -10.59
CA VAL A 170 -7.33 21.14 -10.41
C VAL A 170 -6.17 21.69 -11.25
N PRO A 171 -6.32 21.99 -12.56
CA PRO A 171 -5.22 22.51 -13.37
C PRO A 171 -4.64 23.82 -12.84
N LYS A 172 -5.50 24.79 -12.46
CA LYS A 172 -5.05 26.07 -11.90
C LYS A 172 -4.50 25.92 -10.50
N MET A 173 -5.07 25.04 -9.69
CA MET A 173 -4.55 24.71 -8.37
C MET A 173 -3.10 24.20 -8.47
N ILE A 174 -2.83 23.26 -9.36
CA ILE A 174 -1.49 22.72 -9.59
C ILE A 174 -0.54 23.83 -10.03
N GLU A 175 -0.93 24.62 -11.05
CA GLU A 175 -0.13 25.73 -11.58
C GLU A 175 0.38 26.65 -10.46
N TYR A 176 -0.54 27.12 -9.60
CA TYR A 176 -0.18 28.04 -8.52
C TYR A 176 0.56 27.38 -7.35
N TYR A 177 0.33 26.10 -7.05
CA TYR A 177 1.17 25.38 -6.08
C TYR A 177 2.60 25.20 -6.61
N LEU A 178 2.78 24.92 -7.90
CA LEU A 178 4.12 24.80 -8.49
C LEU A 178 4.85 26.15 -8.51
N ILE A 179 4.15 27.26 -8.80
CA ILE A 179 4.74 28.61 -8.64
C ILE A 179 5.13 28.86 -7.18
N SER A 180 4.29 28.44 -6.22
CA SER A 180 4.62 28.56 -4.80
C SER A 180 5.81 27.70 -4.40
N LEU A 181 5.99 26.53 -5.01
CA LEU A 181 7.10 25.62 -4.73
C LEU A 181 8.42 26.21 -5.27
N ASP A 182 8.41 26.81 -6.46
CA ASP A 182 9.59 27.45 -7.04
C ASP A 182 10.08 28.62 -6.18
N ALA A 183 9.14 29.40 -5.64
CA ALA A 183 9.47 30.51 -4.74
C ALA A 183 9.97 30.05 -3.36
N ASP A 184 9.53 28.90 -2.87
CA ASP A 184 9.86 28.36 -1.56
C ASP A 184 9.89 26.82 -1.59
N PRO A 185 11.05 26.22 -1.95
CA PRO A 185 11.17 24.77 -2.08
C PRO A 185 10.89 23.99 -0.80
N GLN A 186 10.93 24.61 0.39
CA GLN A 186 10.63 23.96 1.67
C GLN A 186 9.14 23.63 1.86
N ARG A 187 8.29 24.03 0.90
CA ARG A 187 6.85 23.74 0.91
C ARG A 187 6.48 22.42 0.25
N ASP A 188 7.44 21.72 -0.34
CA ASP A 188 7.27 20.40 -0.96
C ASP A 188 6.39 19.47 -0.11
N VAL A 189 6.75 19.20 1.14
CA VAL A 189 6.04 18.28 2.04
C VAL A 189 4.57 18.71 2.26
N THR A 190 4.34 20.03 2.38
CA THR A 190 2.99 20.57 2.57
C THR A 190 2.15 20.40 1.31
N ILE A 191 2.74 20.68 0.14
CA ILE A 191 2.08 20.55 -1.15
C ILE A 191 1.79 19.08 -1.46
N GLU A 192 2.75 18.18 -1.23
CA GLU A 192 2.58 16.74 -1.34
C GLU A 192 1.41 16.23 -0.48
N SER A 193 1.33 16.68 0.77
CA SER A 193 0.25 16.31 1.70
C SER A 193 -1.12 16.80 1.21
N ILE A 194 -1.17 17.99 0.60
CA ILE A 194 -2.41 18.52 0.01
C ILE A 194 -2.81 17.66 -1.18
N PHE A 195 -1.89 17.40 -2.12
CA PHE A 195 -2.13 16.57 -3.29
C PHE A 195 -2.56 15.15 -2.93
N GLN A 196 -1.91 14.49 -1.97
CA GLN A 196 -2.31 13.17 -1.48
C GLN A 196 -3.75 13.11 -0.98
N ARG A 197 -4.22 14.19 -0.32
CA ARG A 197 -5.56 14.25 0.25
C ARG A 197 -6.63 14.59 -0.80
N THR A 198 -6.28 15.38 -1.82
CA THR A 198 -7.27 15.93 -2.76
C THR A 198 -7.29 15.25 -4.12
N PHE A 199 -6.18 14.67 -4.57
CA PHE A 199 -6.07 14.13 -5.93
C PHE A 199 -6.86 12.85 -6.12
N GLN A 200 -7.49 12.75 -7.28
CA GLN A 200 -7.88 11.50 -7.91
C GLN A 200 -6.73 10.98 -8.79
N PRO A 201 -6.74 9.70 -9.20
CA PRO A 201 -5.69 9.13 -10.06
C PRO A 201 -5.41 9.94 -11.34
N SER A 202 -6.42 10.56 -11.94
CA SER A 202 -6.28 11.41 -13.13
C SER A 202 -5.47 12.69 -12.88
N ASP A 203 -5.51 13.23 -11.66
CA ASP A 203 -4.92 14.52 -11.34
C ASP A 203 -3.39 14.44 -11.28
N TYR A 204 -2.86 13.27 -10.93
CA TYR A 204 -1.43 12.99 -11.02
C TYR A 204 -0.90 13.10 -12.45
N LEU A 205 -1.71 12.77 -13.47
CA LEU A 205 -1.29 12.92 -14.87
C LEU A 205 -1.19 14.40 -15.26
N GLU A 206 -2.13 15.23 -14.82
CA GLU A 206 -2.06 16.68 -15.05
C GLU A 206 -0.88 17.30 -14.28
N LEU A 207 -0.61 16.86 -13.05
CA LEU A 207 0.57 17.29 -12.29
C LEU A 207 1.86 16.93 -13.02
N GLN A 208 2.00 15.68 -13.50
CA GLN A 208 3.17 15.25 -14.26
C GLN A 208 3.36 16.10 -15.51
N LYS A 209 2.29 16.36 -16.27
CA LYS A 209 2.34 17.21 -17.47
C LYS A 209 2.86 18.61 -17.18
N GLN A 210 2.37 19.27 -16.12
CA GLN A 210 2.84 20.61 -15.76
C GLN A 210 4.29 20.60 -15.24
N LEU A 211 4.68 19.57 -14.47
CA LEU A 211 6.06 19.41 -14.00
C LEU A 211 7.03 19.17 -15.15
N TYR A 212 6.66 18.41 -16.19
CA TYR A 212 7.50 18.28 -17.39
C TYR A 212 7.75 19.64 -18.05
N ALA A 213 6.72 20.48 -18.19
CA ALA A 213 6.88 21.82 -18.75
C ALA A 213 7.75 22.72 -17.85
N ALA A 214 7.59 22.64 -16.53
CA ALA A 214 8.39 23.38 -15.57
C ALA A 214 9.88 22.97 -15.61
N ILE A 215 10.17 21.67 -15.68
CA ILE A 215 11.54 21.14 -15.79
C ILE A 215 12.18 21.54 -17.13
N GLN A 216 11.43 21.57 -18.23
CA GLN A 216 11.95 22.05 -19.52
C GLN A 216 12.34 23.54 -19.46
N GLY A 217 11.54 24.37 -18.79
CA GLY A 217 11.81 25.80 -18.60
C GLY A 217 12.94 26.08 -17.62
N ALA A 218 13.11 25.25 -16.58
CA ALA A 218 14.13 25.38 -15.55
C ALA A 218 14.80 24.03 -15.22
N PRO A 219 15.70 23.50 -16.08
CA PRO A 219 16.26 22.15 -15.90
C PRO A 219 17.09 21.94 -14.63
N ARG A 220 17.51 23.03 -13.97
CA ARG A 220 18.28 23.00 -12.70
C ARG A 220 17.41 23.14 -11.46
N ALA A 221 16.10 23.31 -11.60
CA ALA A 221 15.15 23.37 -10.48
C ALA A 221 14.85 21.95 -9.96
N ILE A 222 15.69 21.48 -9.03
CA ILE A 222 15.66 20.12 -8.48
C ILE A 222 14.29 19.78 -7.87
N HIS A 223 13.66 20.73 -7.17
CA HIS A 223 12.38 20.52 -6.48
C HIS A 223 11.26 20.08 -7.42
N PHE A 224 11.25 20.50 -8.70
CA PHE A 224 10.27 20.02 -9.67
C PHE A 224 10.53 18.57 -10.08
N ALA A 225 11.80 18.21 -10.26
CA ALA A 225 12.21 16.84 -10.54
C ALA A 225 11.89 15.89 -9.37
N GLU A 226 12.01 16.37 -8.13
CA GLU A 226 11.64 15.62 -6.93
C GLU A 226 10.13 15.45 -6.79
N MET A 227 9.36 16.53 -6.98
CA MET A 227 7.90 16.47 -7.03
C MET A 227 7.40 15.53 -8.15
N LEU A 228 8.09 15.49 -9.30
CA LEU A 228 7.75 14.60 -10.41
C LEU A 228 8.00 13.14 -10.04
N GLN A 229 9.17 12.85 -9.44
CA GLN A 229 9.49 11.52 -8.93
C GLN A 229 8.44 11.06 -7.91
N TRP A 230 8.07 11.92 -6.97
CA TRP A 230 7.04 11.65 -5.98
C TRP A 230 5.68 11.38 -6.63
N ALA A 231 5.24 12.21 -7.57
CA ALA A 231 3.96 12.06 -8.27
C ALA A 231 3.89 10.73 -9.04
N MET A 232 5.00 10.32 -9.65
CA MET A 232 5.10 9.01 -10.33
C MET A 232 4.93 7.85 -9.35
N LEU A 233 5.55 7.90 -8.17
CA LEU A 233 5.37 6.89 -7.13
C LEU A 233 3.91 6.79 -6.66
N GLN A 234 3.23 7.93 -6.47
CA GLN A 234 1.80 7.94 -6.12
C GLN A 234 0.93 7.32 -7.23
N SER A 235 1.27 7.56 -8.49
CA SER A 235 0.60 6.95 -9.65
C SER A 235 1.01 5.50 -9.95
N ARG A 236 1.86 4.89 -9.12
CA ARG A 236 2.46 3.55 -9.31
C ARG A 236 3.30 3.40 -10.59
N ASP A 237 3.78 4.49 -11.18
CA ASP A 237 4.76 4.46 -12.27
C ASP A 237 6.19 4.36 -11.69
N TYR A 238 6.52 3.19 -11.13
CA TYR A 238 7.83 2.96 -10.50
C TYR A 238 8.99 3.02 -11.50
N LEU A 239 8.76 2.63 -12.77
CA LEU A 239 9.77 2.73 -13.82
C LEU A 239 10.02 4.18 -14.24
N GLY A 240 8.97 4.99 -14.35
CA GLY A 240 9.07 6.44 -14.52
C GLY A 240 9.83 7.09 -13.37
N ALA A 241 9.41 6.82 -12.13
CA ALA A 241 10.05 7.34 -10.93
C ALA A 241 11.54 6.97 -10.89
N LEU A 242 11.89 5.73 -11.22
CA LEU A 242 13.27 5.28 -11.29
C LEU A 242 14.08 6.01 -12.37
N ARG A 243 13.52 6.26 -13.56
CA ARG A 243 14.20 7.04 -14.61
C ARG A 243 14.49 8.46 -14.12
N GLN A 244 13.52 9.10 -13.48
CA GLN A 244 13.67 10.45 -12.94
C GLN A 244 14.73 10.48 -11.82
N ALA A 245 14.67 9.53 -10.90
CA ALA A 245 15.64 9.43 -9.82
C ALA A 245 17.06 9.17 -10.31
N ARG A 246 17.25 8.38 -11.38
CA ARG A 246 18.58 8.18 -12.00
C ARG A 246 19.15 9.47 -12.58
N ALA A 247 18.29 10.30 -13.17
CA ALA A 247 18.71 11.60 -13.67
C ALA A 247 19.14 12.53 -12.53
N LEU A 248 18.36 12.58 -11.44
CA LEU A 248 18.69 13.33 -10.23
C LEU A 248 20.00 12.84 -9.58
N ASP A 249 20.13 11.54 -9.37
CA ASP A 249 21.30 10.92 -8.76
C ASP A 249 22.59 11.22 -9.53
N LYS A 250 22.54 11.23 -10.87
CA LYS A 250 23.67 11.63 -11.73
C LYS A 250 23.94 13.14 -11.68
N MET A 251 22.89 13.96 -11.68
CA MET A 251 23.03 15.41 -11.68
C MET A 251 23.60 15.95 -10.36
N LEU A 252 23.25 15.30 -9.24
CA LEU A 252 23.64 15.70 -7.88
C LEU A 252 24.85 14.94 -7.34
N ASP A 253 25.40 14.00 -8.13
CA ASP A 253 26.47 13.10 -7.71
C ASP A 253 26.13 12.37 -6.38
N GLU A 254 24.89 11.91 -6.26
CA GLU A 254 24.42 11.18 -5.09
C GLU A 254 25.06 9.79 -5.03
N ASN A 255 25.02 9.16 -3.86
CA ASN A 255 25.53 7.80 -3.67
C ASN A 255 24.51 6.71 -4.04
N GLY A 256 23.40 7.01 -4.70
CA GLY A 256 22.35 6.04 -5.00
C GLY A 256 21.31 5.81 -3.89
N SER A 257 21.35 6.54 -2.76
CA SER A 257 20.37 6.37 -1.67
C SER A 257 18.92 6.47 -2.16
N ARG A 258 18.61 7.48 -2.97
CA ARG A 258 17.29 7.69 -3.59
C ARG A 258 16.85 6.50 -4.45
N ILE A 259 17.77 5.96 -5.25
CA ILE A 259 17.51 4.82 -6.12
C ILE A 259 17.21 3.58 -5.29
N TYR A 260 18.01 3.33 -4.25
CA TYR A 260 17.82 2.20 -3.36
C TYR A 260 16.46 2.27 -2.64
N GLN A 261 16.07 3.46 -2.17
CA GLN A 261 14.75 3.68 -1.55
C GLN A 261 13.60 3.37 -2.52
N ILE A 262 13.66 3.83 -3.78
CA ILE A 262 12.66 3.50 -4.80
C ILE A 262 12.63 1.98 -5.05
N GLY A 263 13.80 1.33 -5.09
CA GLY A 263 13.90 -0.13 -5.20
C GLY A 263 13.16 -0.85 -4.07
N GLN A 264 13.31 -0.38 -2.82
CA GLN A 264 12.61 -0.95 -1.67
C GLN A 264 11.10 -0.70 -1.72
N ILE A 265 10.66 0.50 -2.13
CA ILE A 265 9.24 0.80 -2.30
C ILE A 265 8.64 -0.12 -3.37
N ALA A 266 9.28 -0.25 -4.54
CA ALA A 266 8.84 -1.13 -5.62
C ALA A 266 8.81 -2.60 -5.17
N LYS A 267 9.83 -3.07 -4.43
CA LYS A 267 9.86 -4.41 -3.84
C LYS A 267 8.68 -4.65 -2.91
N SER A 268 8.38 -3.70 -2.02
CA SER A 268 7.23 -3.79 -1.10
C SER A 268 5.87 -3.80 -1.82
N ALA A 269 5.81 -3.16 -2.98
CA ALA A 269 4.63 -3.16 -3.85
C ALA A 269 4.53 -4.40 -4.76
N ASN A 270 5.46 -5.37 -4.66
CA ASN A 270 5.60 -6.53 -5.54
C ASN A 270 5.90 -6.18 -7.01
N GLU A 271 6.43 -4.99 -7.28
CA GLU A 271 6.81 -4.51 -8.61
C GLU A 271 8.26 -4.88 -8.91
N TRP A 272 8.45 -6.19 -9.13
CA TRP A 272 9.77 -6.82 -9.16
C TRP A 272 10.70 -6.24 -10.23
N ASP A 273 10.18 -5.89 -11.41
CA ASP A 273 11.02 -5.38 -12.51
C ASP A 273 11.61 -4.00 -12.22
N ALA A 274 10.82 -3.12 -11.59
CA ALA A 274 11.30 -1.79 -11.18
C ALA A 274 12.32 -1.93 -10.04
N ALA A 275 12.04 -2.80 -9.06
CA ALA A 275 12.94 -3.07 -7.95
C ALA A 275 14.30 -3.62 -8.42
N VAL A 276 14.30 -4.64 -9.29
CA VAL A 276 15.52 -5.22 -9.86
C VAL A 276 16.32 -4.15 -10.60
N LYS A 277 15.69 -3.34 -11.46
CA LYS A 277 16.40 -2.26 -12.19
C LYS A 277 17.00 -1.22 -11.25
N ALA A 278 16.35 -0.91 -10.14
CA ALA A 278 16.87 0.03 -9.14
C ALA A 278 18.12 -0.54 -8.45
N PHE A 279 18.06 -1.79 -7.99
CA PHE A 279 19.19 -2.43 -7.34
C PHE A 279 20.35 -2.70 -8.31
N GLU A 280 20.07 -3.07 -9.56
CA GLU A 280 21.08 -3.24 -10.59
C GLU A 280 21.79 -1.92 -10.94
N TYR A 281 21.11 -0.78 -10.85
CA TYR A 281 21.76 0.52 -11.02
C TYR A 281 22.84 0.74 -9.95
N ILE A 282 22.55 0.43 -8.68
CA ILE A 282 23.53 0.54 -7.59
C ILE A 282 24.74 -0.35 -7.88
N THR A 283 24.51 -1.60 -8.26
CA THR A 283 25.58 -2.58 -8.40
C THR A 283 26.42 -2.37 -9.67
N LYS A 284 25.82 -1.94 -10.77
CA LYS A 284 26.51 -1.76 -12.06
C LYS A 284 27.10 -0.37 -12.23
N GLU A 285 26.40 0.69 -11.77
CA GLU A 285 26.80 2.08 -12.07
C GLU A 285 27.53 2.74 -10.90
N LYS A 286 27.19 2.44 -9.64
CA LYS A 286 27.91 2.96 -8.47
C LYS A 286 29.05 2.05 -8.03
N GLY A 287 28.94 0.74 -8.31
CA GLY A 287 30.01 -0.23 -8.17
C GLY A 287 30.28 -0.70 -6.73
N PRO A 288 31.29 -1.58 -6.54
CA PRO A 288 31.51 -2.33 -5.29
C PRO A 288 31.81 -1.51 -4.04
N GLN A 289 32.29 -0.27 -4.20
CA GLN A 289 32.63 0.62 -3.08
C GLN A 289 31.39 1.32 -2.49
N ASN A 290 30.23 1.16 -3.12
CA ASN A 290 29.00 1.79 -2.68
C ASN A 290 28.48 1.15 -1.37
N SER A 291 28.02 1.98 -0.43
CA SER A 291 27.50 1.53 0.87
C SER A 291 26.27 0.61 0.77
N PHE A 292 25.53 0.65 -0.34
CA PHE A 292 24.36 -0.20 -0.58
C PHE A 292 24.67 -1.41 -1.48
N TYR A 293 25.93 -1.64 -1.86
CA TYR A 293 26.28 -2.61 -2.89
C TYR A 293 25.85 -4.05 -2.54
N VAL A 294 26.17 -4.50 -1.33
CA VAL A 294 25.89 -5.86 -0.87
C VAL A 294 24.39 -6.07 -0.74
N GLU A 295 23.70 -5.15 -0.06
CA GLU A 295 22.25 -5.18 0.15
C GLU A 295 21.49 -5.12 -1.18
N ALA A 296 21.90 -4.25 -2.12
CA ALA A 296 21.30 -4.18 -3.45
C ALA A 296 21.47 -5.49 -4.22
N LYS A 297 22.63 -6.17 -4.14
CA LYS A 297 22.79 -7.49 -4.75
C LYS A 297 21.83 -8.53 -4.15
N LYS A 298 21.73 -8.58 -2.82
CA LYS A 298 20.82 -9.50 -2.11
C LYS A 298 19.36 -9.22 -2.48
N ASP A 299 18.97 -7.96 -2.50
CA ASP A 299 17.60 -7.56 -2.81
C ASP A 299 17.25 -7.78 -4.28
N ALA A 300 18.20 -7.59 -5.20
CA ALA A 300 18.01 -7.95 -6.61
C ALA A 300 17.75 -9.45 -6.78
N LEU A 301 18.55 -10.32 -6.13
CA LEU A 301 18.35 -11.77 -6.13
C LEU A 301 16.98 -12.16 -5.55
N ALA A 302 16.62 -11.57 -4.42
CA ALA A 302 15.33 -11.81 -3.78
C ALA A 302 14.15 -11.40 -4.69
N CYS A 303 14.24 -10.25 -5.37
CA CYS A 303 13.22 -9.79 -6.31
C CYS A 303 13.12 -10.71 -7.54
N LYS A 304 14.26 -11.11 -8.13
CA LYS A 304 14.29 -12.06 -9.26
C LYS A 304 13.66 -13.40 -8.87
N ARG A 305 14.00 -13.95 -7.70
CA ARG A 305 13.39 -15.18 -7.18
C ARG A 305 11.89 -15.02 -6.96
N ASN A 306 11.44 -13.94 -6.31
CA ASN A 306 10.03 -13.71 -6.05
C ASN A 306 9.23 -13.53 -7.34
N LYS A 307 9.81 -12.88 -8.36
CA LYS A 307 9.23 -12.80 -9.69
C LYS A 307 8.97 -14.19 -10.27
N ILE A 308 9.91 -15.12 -10.14
CA ILE A 308 9.77 -16.50 -10.63
C ILE A 308 8.69 -17.25 -9.84
N LYS A 309 8.70 -17.13 -8.51
CA LYS A 309 7.75 -17.82 -7.62
C LYS A 309 6.30 -17.36 -7.83
N LEU A 310 6.09 -16.08 -8.11
CA LEU A 310 4.76 -15.46 -8.17
C LEU A 310 4.30 -15.15 -9.61
N SER A 311 5.13 -15.36 -10.63
CA SER A 311 4.75 -15.13 -12.02
C SER A 311 3.62 -16.07 -12.46
N ALA A 312 2.56 -15.50 -13.01
CA ALA A 312 1.51 -16.26 -13.68
C ALA A 312 2.00 -16.87 -15.02
N SER A 313 3.00 -16.24 -15.65
CA SER A 313 3.60 -16.75 -16.89
C SER A 313 4.67 -17.80 -16.58
N PRO A 314 4.80 -18.86 -17.40
CA PRO A 314 5.87 -19.83 -17.26
C PRO A 314 7.23 -19.15 -17.36
N THR A 315 8.05 -19.27 -16.31
CA THR A 315 9.45 -18.82 -16.33
C THR A 315 10.21 -19.61 -17.38
N THR A 316 11.00 -18.91 -18.18
CA THR A 316 11.83 -19.54 -19.21
C THR A 316 13.06 -20.18 -18.59
N MET A 317 13.58 -21.23 -19.23
CA MET A 317 14.84 -21.86 -18.80
C MET A 317 16.01 -20.86 -18.82
N ASP A 318 16.00 -19.90 -19.74
CA ASP A 318 17.03 -18.87 -19.82
C ASP A 318 16.99 -17.91 -18.61
N GLU A 319 15.80 -17.50 -18.16
CA GLU A 319 15.66 -16.70 -16.93
C GLU A 319 16.17 -17.44 -15.69
N LEU A 320 15.89 -18.75 -15.59
CA LEU A 320 16.39 -19.57 -14.48
C LEU A 320 17.91 -19.69 -14.49
N LYS A 321 18.52 -19.87 -15.66
CA LYS A 321 19.98 -19.92 -15.83
C LYS A 321 20.65 -18.58 -15.50
N VAL A 322 20.04 -17.47 -15.90
CA VAL A 322 20.54 -16.13 -15.53
C VAL A 322 20.52 -15.97 -14.01
N LEU A 323 19.42 -16.37 -13.34
CA LEU A 323 19.35 -16.29 -11.89
C LEU A 323 20.36 -17.22 -11.19
N GLU A 324 20.57 -18.43 -11.72
CA GLU A 324 21.63 -19.34 -11.24
C GLU A 324 23.01 -18.69 -11.33
N GLN A 325 23.34 -18.06 -12.47
CA GLN A 325 24.60 -17.34 -12.65
C GLN A 325 24.74 -16.16 -11.68
N ASP A 326 23.65 -15.44 -11.40
CA ASP A 326 23.65 -14.33 -10.44
C ASP A 326 23.97 -14.83 -9.01
N TYR A 327 23.40 -15.98 -8.60
CA TYR A 327 23.73 -16.62 -7.31
C TYR A 327 25.19 -17.09 -7.27
N GLU A 328 25.66 -17.76 -8.32
CA GLU A 328 27.04 -18.23 -8.42
C GLU A 328 28.03 -17.07 -8.34
N SER A 329 27.76 -15.97 -9.06
CA SER A 329 28.56 -14.76 -9.03
C SER A 329 28.59 -14.12 -7.63
N PHE A 330 27.44 -14.04 -6.95
CA PHE A 330 27.39 -13.53 -5.57
C PHE A 330 28.24 -14.38 -4.62
N ILE A 331 28.10 -15.70 -4.70
CA ILE A 331 28.84 -16.63 -3.84
C ILE A 331 30.34 -16.58 -4.15
N GLN A 332 30.72 -16.44 -5.42
CA GLN A 332 32.12 -16.30 -5.83
C GLN A 332 32.76 -15.02 -5.28
N GLU A 333 32.02 -13.92 -5.26
CA GLU A 333 32.52 -12.63 -4.80
C GLU A 333 32.61 -12.51 -3.28
N PHE A 334 31.56 -12.93 -2.56
CA PHE A 334 31.47 -12.77 -1.10
C PHE A 334 31.88 -14.01 -0.31
N GLY A 335 32.08 -15.14 -0.99
CA GLY A 335 32.41 -16.42 -0.41
C GLY A 335 31.24 -17.11 0.28
N LYS A 336 31.46 -18.38 0.64
CA LYS A 336 30.54 -19.20 1.43
C LYS A 336 30.83 -18.99 2.92
N ASN A 337 29.93 -18.31 3.63
CA ASN A 337 30.14 -17.94 5.03
C ASN A 337 28.79 -17.72 5.74
N ARG A 338 28.88 -17.32 7.03
CA ARG A 338 27.73 -17.03 7.89
C ARG A 338 26.72 -16.04 7.27
N ALA A 339 27.19 -15.04 6.51
CA ALA A 339 26.35 -13.99 5.95
C ALA A 339 25.70 -14.37 4.60
N SER A 340 26.25 -15.36 3.89
CA SER A 340 25.70 -15.90 2.64
C SER A 340 24.89 -17.19 2.84
N SER A 341 24.86 -17.77 4.04
CA SER A 341 24.22 -19.07 4.29
C SER A 341 22.75 -19.15 3.86
N VAL A 342 21.97 -18.08 4.09
CA VAL A 342 20.56 -18.02 3.67
C VAL A 342 20.46 -18.06 2.14
N LEU A 343 21.23 -17.21 1.44
CA LEU A 343 21.25 -17.17 -0.02
C LEU A 343 21.70 -18.50 -0.65
N ILE A 344 22.62 -19.23 0.00
CA ILE A 344 23.05 -20.54 -0.48
C ILE A 344 21.91 -21.56 -0.39
N ILE A 345 21.09 -21.51 0.67
CA ILE A 345 19.90 -22.36 0.79
C ILE A 345 18.89 -22.01 -0.30
N GLU A 346 18.65 -20.73 -0.54
CA GLU A 346 17.74 -20.25 -1.59
C GLU A 346 18.23 -20.63 -3.00
N TYR A 347 19.55 -20.62 -3.20
CA TYR A 347 20.19 -21.09 -4.43
C TYR A 347 19.99 -22.60 -4.63
N ALA A 348 20.22 -23.41 -3.59
CA ALA A 348 19.97 -24.84 -3.66
C ALA A 348 18.51 -25.17 -3.97
N GLU A 349 17.56 -24.41 -3.39
CA GLU A 349 16.13 -24.54 -3.68
C GLU A 349 15.82 -24.22 -5.15
N LEU A 350 16.40 -23.16 -5.72
CA LEU A 350 16.28 -22.86 -7.15
C LEU A 350 16.78 -24.02 -8.02
N VAL A 351 17.96 -24.55 -7.68
CA VAL A 351 18.60 -25.63 -8.43
C VAL A 351 17.78 -26.93 -8.36
N ALA A 352 17.23 -27.25 -7.18
CA ALA A 352 16.42 -28.44 -6.98
C ALA A 352 15.04 -28.33 -7.65
N LEU A 353 14.29 -27.27 -7.32
CA LEU A 353 12.86 -27.18 -7.64
C LEU A 353 12.57 -26.59 -9.02
N HIS A 354 13.44 -25.72 -9.53
CA HIS A 354 13.20 -25.02 -10.80
C HIS A 354 14.13 -25.50 -11.93
N LEU A 355 15.39 -25.81 -11.63
CA LEU A 355 16.33 -26.38 -12.62
C LEU A 355 16.31 -27.91 -12.67
N ASN A 356 15.59 -28.57 -11.76
CA ASN A 356 15.48 -30.02 -11.66
C ASN A 356 16.84 -30.73 -11.57
N ASN A 357 17.80 -30.14 -10.85
CA ASN A 357 19.14 -30.69 -10.67
C ASN A 357 19.40 -31.02 -9.18
N ILE A 358 18.71 -32.06 -8.71
CA ILE A 358 18.81 -32.55 -7.32
C ILE A 358 20.26 -32.85 -6.90
N PRO A 359 21.11 -33.52 -7.71
CA PRO A 359 22.50 -33.79 -7.32
C PRO A 359 23.31 -32.52 -7.05
N LYS A 360 23.15 -31.47 -7.87
CA LYS A 360 23.82 -30.18 -7.65
C LYS A 360 23.31 -29.50 -6.38
N ALA A 361 22.01 -29.52 -6.12
CA ALA A 361 21.43 -28.94 -4.91
C ALA A 361 21.92 -29.65 -3.63
N ILE A 362 22.01 -30.99 -3.65
CA ILE A 362 22.61 -31.79 -2.57
C ILE A 362 24.05 -31.36 -2.32
N ALA A 363 24.88 -31.27 -3.36
CA ALA A 363 26.27 -30.86 -3.20
C ALA A 363 26.42 -29.45 -2.58
N ILE A 364 25.56 -28.51 -2.99
CA ILE A 364 25.54 -27.14 -2.43
C ILE A 364 25.21 -27.15 -0.93
N LEU A 365 24.16 -27.88 -0.53
CA LEU A 365 23.73 -27.93 0.87
C LEU A 365 24.66 -28.75 1.75
N ASP A 366 25.21 -29.85 1.23
CA ASP A 366 26.17 -30.69 1.94
C ASP A 366 27.44 -29.89 2.26
N GLU A 367 27.97 -29.13 1.31
CA GLU A 367 29.09 -28.23 1.56
C GLU A 367 28.73 -27.17 2.62
N LEU A 368 27.52 -26.60 2.54
CA LEU A 368 27.05 -25.57 3.47
C LEU A 368 27.01 -26.07 4.92
N ILE A 369 26.47 -27.26 5.18
CA ILE A 369 26.34 -27.78 6.56
C ILE A 369 27.69 -28.13 7.20
N HIS A 370 28.74 -28.31 6.39
CA HIS A 370 30.10 -28.58 6.84
C HIS A 370 30.95 -27.30 7.03
N LEU A 371 30.41 -26.12 6.70
CA LEU A 371 31.13 -24.86 6.90
C LEU A 371 31.33 -24.53 8.39
N PRO A 372 32.51 -24.01 8.78
CA PRO A 372 32.74 -23.56 10.14
C PRO A 372 31.86 -22.34 10.46
N ASN A 373 31.34 -22.29 11.71
CA ASN A 373 30.57 -21.16 12.24
C ASN A 373 29.29 -20.79 11.46
N ILE A 374 28.67 -21.75 10.77
CA ILE A 374 27.34 -21.57 10.18
C ILE A 374 26.28 -21.28 11.26
N PRO A 375 25.32 -20.35 11.05
CA PRO A 375 24.23 -20.14 12.00
C PRO A 375 23.44 -21.43 12.19
N ARG A 376 23.18 -21.81 13.45
CA ARG A 376 22.42 -23.03 13.77
C ARG A 376 21.08 -23.14 13.01
N PRO A 377 20.24 -22.09 12.90
CA PRO A 377 18.98 -22.18 12.15
C PRO A 377 19.20 -22.41 10.66
N ALA A 378 20.22 -21.79 10.06
CA ALA A 378 20.55 -21.99 8.65
C ALA A 378 21.03 -23.43 8.39
N ALA A 379 21.88 -23.97 9.28
CA ALA A 379 22.30 -25.37 9.19
C ALA A 379 21.12 -26.34 9.34
N ALA A 380 20.17 -26.06 10.24
CA ALA A 380 18.96 -26.86 10.37
C ALA A 380 18.10 -26.81 9.11
N GLN A 381 17.80 -25.63 8.58
CA GLN A 381 17.03 -25.51 7.35
C GLN A 381 17.71 -26.20 6.16
N ALA A 382 19.04 -26.06 6.04
CA ALA A 382 19.81 -26.76 5.03
C ALA A 382 19.70 -28.28 5.17
N LYS A 383 19.75 -28.83 6.39
CA LYS A 383 19.55 -30.27 6.65
C LYS A 383 18.15 -30.75 6.32
N LEU A 384 17.12 -29.96 6.61
CA LEU A 384 15.74 -30.28 6.24
C LEU A 384 15.60 -30.37 4.71
N ASN A 385 16.06 -29.35 3.98
CA ASN A 385 16.03 -29.35 2.52
C ASN A 385 16.88 -30.49 1.92
N LEU A 386 18.06 -30.74 2.50
CA LEU A 386 18.94 -31.83 2.08
C LEU A 386 18.27 -33.19 2.30
N GLY A 387 17.55 -33.37 3.41
CA GLY A 387 16.75 -34.56 3.66
C GLY A 387 15.63 -34.76 2.62
N ASP A 388 14.94 -33.68 2.23
CA ASP A 388 13.94 -33.75 1.16
C ASP A 388 14.59 -34.23 -0.15
N TYR A 389 15.76 -33.69 -0.48
CA TYR A 389 16.47 -34.02 -1.72
C TYR A 389 16.99 -35.45 -1.75
N TYR A 390 17.47 -35.97 -0.61
CA TYR A 390 17.80 -37.39 -0.47
C TYR A 390 16.57 -38.27 -0.62
N LEU A 391 15.44 -37.87 -0.03
CA LEU A 391 14.18 -38.59 -0.19
C LEU A 391 13.70 -38.60 -1.65
N VAL A 392 13.90 -37.51 -2.39
CA VAL A 392 13.64 -37.44 -3.85
C VAL A 392 14.49 -38.46 -4.61
N GLN A 393 15.75 -38.67 -4.20
CA GLN A 393 16.62 -39.69 -4.78
C GLN A 393 16.30 -41.12 -4.34
N GLY A 394 15.49 -41.30 -3.29
CA GLY A 394 15.16 -42.61 -2.71
C GLY A 394 16.02 -43.01 -1.51
N GLU A 395 16.89 -42.11 -1.04
CA GLU A 395 17.79 -42.30 0.09
C GLU A 395 17.05 -41.97 1.42
N ILE A 396 16.15 -42.87 1.82
CA ILE A 396 15.23 -42.67 2.96
C ILE A 396 15.99 -42.59 4.30
N TRP A 397 17.08 -43.33 4.44
CA TRP A 397 17.85 -43.39 5.69
C TRP A 397 18.59 -42.08 5.95
N GLU A 398 19.16 -41.50 4.90
CA GLU A 398 19.84 -40.21 4.88
C GLU A 398 18.85 -39.11 5.25
N ALA A 399 17.65 -39.12 4.65
CA ALA A 399 16.58 -38.18 4.99
C ALA A 399 16.17 -38.28 6.47
N THR A 400 15.86 -39.49 6.94
CA THR A 400 15.49 -39.78 8.34
C THR A 400 16.56 -39.29 9.32
N LEU A 401 17.83 -39.54 9.02
CA LEU A 401 18.95 -39.15 9.87
C LEU A 401 19.03 -37.62 9.98
N LEU A 402 18.93 -36.90 8.86
CA LEU A 402 19.00 -35.44 8.85
C LEU A 402 17.84 -34.81 9.60
N TYR A 403 16.61 -35.29 9.41
CA TYR A 403 15.44 -34.81 10.17
C TYR A 403 15.62 -35.06 11.67
N SER A 404 16.06 -36.25 12.05
CA SER A 404 16.30 -36.60 13.46
C SER A 404 17.39 -35.73 14.11
N GLN A 405 18.42 -35.35 13.35
CA GLN A 405 19.44 -34.41 13.83
C GLN A 405 18.87 -33.02 14.10
N VAL A 406 17.97 -32.53 13.24
CA VAL A 406 17.32 -31.23 13.42
C VAL A 406 16.36 -31.26 14.61
N ASP A 407 15.47 -32.25 14.69
CA ASP A 407 14.56 -32.44 15.83
C ASP A 407 15.32 -32.43 17.17
N LYS A 408 16.38 -33.26 17.28
CA LYS A 408 17.20 -33.32 18.50
C LYS A 408 17.83 -31.98 18.87
N ALA A 409 18.21 -31.17 17.89
CA ALA A 409 18.87 -29.89 18.09
C ALA A 409 17.92 -28.71 18.35
N PHE A 410 16.64 -28.84 17.99
CA PHE A 410 15.61 -27.79 17.97
C PHE A 410 14.28 -28.24 18.61
N LYS A 411 14.35 -29.03 19.69
CA LYS A 411 13.20 -29.76 20.29
C LYS A 411 11.92 -28.95 20.53
N GLU A 412 12.05 -27.69 20.94
CA GLU A 412 10.93 -26.81 21.28
C GLU A 412 10.74 -25.68 20.25
N ASP A 413 11.56 -25.66 19.20
CA ASP A 413 11.51 -24.65 18.15
C ASP A 413 10.69 -25.16 16.95
N GLN A 414 10.15 -24.22 16.17
CA GLN A 414 9.40 -24.53 14.94
C GLN A 414 10.18 -25.42 13.96
N LEU A 415 11.51 -25.26 13.86
CA LEU A 415 12.34 -26.11 12.99
C LEU A 415 12.39 -27.56 13.46
N GLY A 416 12.32 -27.83 14.77
CA GLY A 416 12.24 -29.19 15.29
C GLY A 416 10.85 -29.79 15.13
N GLU A 417 9.78 -28.99 15.28
CA GLU A 417 8.41 -29.41 14.92
C GLU A 417 8.32 -29.82 13.45
N GLU A 418 8.86 -29.01 12.53
CA GLU A 418 8.95 -29.33 11.10
C GLU A 418 9.75 -30.63 10.85
N ALA A 419 10.90 -30.78 11.50
CA ALA A 419 11.71 -31.99 11.39
C ALA A 419 10.96 -33.25 11.84
N ARG A 420 10.25 -33.17 12.96
CA ARG A 420 9.41 -34.26 13.48
C ARG A 420 8.28 -34.60 12.52
N PHE A 421 7.63 -33.60 11.94
CA PHE A 421 6.59 -33.80 10.95
C PHE A 421 7.11 -34.53 9.71
N ARG A 422 8.24 -34.09 9.13
CA ARG A 422 8.86 -34.77 7.99
C ARG A 422 9.26 -36.21 8.31
N ASN A 423 9.76 -36.46 9.51
CA ASN A 423 10.12 -37.79 9.96
C ASN A 423 8.89 -38.69 10.18
N ALA A 424 7.80 -38.16 10.75
CA ALA A 424 6.53 -38.87 10.87
C ALA A 424 5.94 -39.22 9.50
N ARG A 425 6.09 -38.33 8.51
CA ARG A 425 5.68 -38.58 7.13
C ARG A 425 6.48 -39.70 6.46
N LEU A 426 7.77 -39.86 6.79
CA LEU A 426 8.56 -41.02 6.34
C LEU A 426 8.02 -42.34 6.91
N THR A 427 7.65 -42.37 8.19
CA THR A 427 6.98 -43.52 8.80
C THR A 427 5.70 -43.88 8.05
N TYR A 428 4.89 -42.87 7.70
CA TYR A 428 3.69 -43.06 6.89
C TYR A 428 4.01 -43.63 5.50
N PHE A 429 5.02 -43.12 4.81
CA PHE A 429 5.45 -43.67 3.51
C PHE A 429 5.96 -45.12 3.60
N ASN A 430 6.55 -45.51 4.73
CA ASN A 430 6.96 -46.89 4.98
C ASN A 430 5.78 -47.84 5.24
N GLY A 431 4.57 -47.31 5.47
CA GLY A 431 3.37 -48.09 5.76
C GLY A 431 3.17 -48.42 7.24
N ASP A 432 3.99 -47.85 8.14
CA ASP A 432 3.89 -48.04 9.58
C ASP A 432 2.83 -47.09 10.18
N PHE A 433 1.58 -47.20 9.71
CA PHE A 433 0.52 -46.23 9.98
C PHE A 433 0.21 -46.03 11.47
N GLU A 434 0.25 -47.09 12.28
CA GLU A 434 0.05 -46.95 13.73
C GLU A 434 1.14 -46.10 14.39
N TRP A 435 2.38 -46.23 13.94
CA TRP A 435 3.49 -45.43 14.46
C TRP A 435 3.41 -43.99 13.94
N ALA A 436 3.13 -43.81 12.65
CA ALA A 436 2.90 -42.49 12.06
C ALA A 436 1.77 -41.74 12.79
N GLN A 437 0.66 -42.43 13.07
CA GLN A 437 -0.49 -41.89 13.78
C GLN A 437 -0.13 -41.40 15.18
N LYS A 438 0.63 -42.19 15.96
CA LYS A 438 1.14 -41.74 17.28
C LYS A 438 2.02 -40.49 17.18
N GLN A 439 2.84 -40.39 16.14
CA GLN A 439 3.69 -39.21 15.92
C GLN A 439 2.85 -37.98 15.53
N PHE A 440 1.87 -38.14 14.64
CA PHE A 440 0.97 -37.05 14.27
C PHE A 440 0.10 -36.59 15.44
N ASP A 441 -0.38 -37.49 16.29
CA ASP A 441 -1.16 -37.14 17.49
C ASP A 441 -0.40 -36.20 18.44
N ILE A 442 0.93 -36.39 18.57
CA ILE A 442 1.78 -35.46 19.32
C ILE A 442 1.86 -34.11 18.59
N LEU A 443 2.05 -34.12 17.27
CA LEU A 443 2.20 -32.91 16.45
C LEU A 443 0.90 -32.10 16.29
N LYS A 444 -0.29 -32.69 16.50
CA LYS A 444 -1.55 -31.93 16.56
C LYS A 444 -1.50 -30.85 17.64
N SER A 445 -0.81 -31.12 18.74
CA SER A 445 -0.63 -30.18 19.86
C SER A 445 0.54 -29.20 19.69
N ALA A 446 1.21 -29.21 18.53
CA ALA A 446 2.33 -28.31 18.24
C ALA A 446 1.93 -26.84 18.32
N THR A 447 2.89 -26.00 18.70
CA THR A 447 2.66 -24.55 18.83
C THR A 447 2.56 -23.87 17.46
N SER A 448 3.23 -24.41 16.44
CA SER A 448 3.09 -23.94 15.07
C SER A 448 1.75 -24.37 14.47
N ARG A 449 0.88 -23.38 14.22
CA ARG A 449 -0.44 -23.60 13.61
C ARG A 449 -0.36 -24.32 12.26
N PHE A 450 0.66 -24.04 11.44
CA PHE A 450 0.80 -24.68 10.13
C PHE A 450 1.13 -26.17 10.27
N ILE A 451 2.08 -26.53 11.15
CA ILE A 451 2.45 -27.93 11.40
C ILE A 451 1.30 -28.69 12.05
N SER A 452 0.61 -28.05 13.00
CA SER A 452 -0.58 -28.62 13.63
C SER A 452 -1.65 -28.94 12.57
N ASN A 453 -1.96 -28.01 11.66
CA ASN A 453 -2.93 -28.23 10.58
C ASN A 453 -2.53 -29.39 9.65
N ASP A 454 -1.28 -29.42 9.18
CA ASP A 454 -0.78 -30.47 8.28
C ASP A 454 -0.77 -31.86 8.96
N ALA A 455 -0.41 -31.90 10.25
CA ALA A 455 -0.46 -33.12 11.06
C ALA A 455 -1.90 -33.58 11.32
N ILE A 456 -2.85 -32.65 11.48
CA ILE A 456 -4.28 -32.97 11.58
C ILE A 456 -4.78 -33.58 10.28
N ASP A 457 -4.49 -32.99 9.12
CA ASP A 457 -4.93 -33.51 7.81
C ASP A 457 -4.46 -34.95 7.57
N LEU A 458 -3.14 -35.19 7.71
CA LEU A 458 -2.58 -36.55 7.55
C LEU A 458 -3.13 -37.53 8.58
N SER A 459 -3.34 -37.09 9.82
CA SER A 459 -3.88 -37.98 10.85
C SER A 459 -5.36 -38.33 10.63
N VAL A 460 -6.18 -37.37 10.24
CA VAL A 460 -7.59 -37.62 9.87
C VAL A 460 -7.65 -38.57 8.69
N PHE A 461 -6.83 -38.33 7.66
CA PHE A 461 -6.73 -39.21 6.49
C PHE A 461 -6.34 -40.65 6.85
N ILE A 462 -5.33 -40.84 7.71
CA ILE A 462 -4.91 -42.17 8.17
C ILE A 462 -6.05 -42.85 8.95
N LEU A 463 -6.69 -42.15 9.90
CA LEU A 463 -7.76 -42.73 10.72
C LEU A 463 -8.98 -43.13 9.89
N ASP A 464 -9.38 -42.29 8.93
CA ASP A 464 -10.53 -42.55 8.05
C ASP A 464 -10.28 -43.79 7.19
N ASN A 465 -9.07 -43.92 6.65
CA ASN A 465 -8.69 -45.03 5.78
C ASN A 465 -8.17 -46.27 6.54
N MET A 466 -8.11 -46.22 7.88
CA MET A 466 -7.85 -47.37 8.75
C MET A 466 -9.12 -47.89 9.45
N ALA A 467 -10.25 -47.20 9.32
CA ALA A 467 -11.48 -47.56 10.03
C ALA A 467 -12.18 -48.77 9.35
N GLY A 468 -12.02 -49.97 9.92
CA GLY A 468 -12.75 -51.18 9.52
C GLY A 468 -11.95 -52.48 9.61
N ASP A 469 -12.53 -53.59 9.16
CA ASP A 469 -11.86 -54.89 9.00
C ASP A 469 -10.97 -54.95 7.73
N SER A 470 -10.87 -53.84 6.98
CA SER A 470 -10.08 -53.74 5.75
C SER A 470 -8.59 -53.65 6.07
N VAL A 471 -7.80 -54.52 5.44
CA VAL A 471 -6.34 -54.48 5.51
C VAL A 471 -5.86 -53.14 4.96
N SER A 472 -4.87 -52.50 5.60
CA SER A 472 -4.26 -51.21 5.22
C SER A 472 -3.57 -51.16 3.85
N VAL A 473 -3.81 -52.14 2.97
CA VAL A 473 -3.24 -52.25 1.63
C VAL A 473 -3.59 -51.06 0.73
N PRO A 474 -4.85 -50.58 0.65
CA PRO A 474 -5.16 -49.41 -0.19
C PRO A 474 -4.41 -48.16 0.27
N LEU A 475 -4.35 -47.94 1.59
CA LEU A 475 -3.59 -46.85 2.21
C LEU A 475 -2.08 -46.97 1.95
N GLN A 476 -1.53 -48.19 1.96
CA GLN A 476 -0.13 -48.43 1.60
C GLN A 476 0.17 -48.10 0.13
N TYR A 477 -0.73 -48.45 -0.79
CA TYR A 477 -0.56 -48.09 -2.19
C TYR A 477 -0.65 -46.57 -2.38
N TYR A 478 -1.55 -45.92 -1.66
CA TYR A 478 -1.69 -44.47 -1.68
C TYR A 478 -0.43 -43.76 -1.17
N ALA A 479 0.07 -44.15 0.00
CA ALA A 479 1.30 -43.59 0.58
C ALA A 479 2.51 -43.76 -0.37
N GLN A 480 2.62 -44.91 -1.05
CA GLN A 480 3.64 -45.14 -2.08
C GLN A 480 3.46 -44.23 -3.30
N ALA A 481 2.23 -44.02 -3.76
CA ALA A 481 1.95 -43.10 -4.87
C ALA A 481 2.31 -41.65 -4.50
N GLU A 482 1.98 -41.22 -3.28
CA GLU A 482 2.34 -39.91 -2.77
C GLU A 482 3.86 -39.72 -2.68
N LEU A 483 4.59 -40.74 -2.20
CA LEU A 483 6.06 -40.74 -2.20
C LEU A 483 6.63 -40.64 -3.62
N LEU A 484 6.10 -41.39 -4.59
CA LEU A 484 6.51 -41.28 -5.99
C LEU A 484 6.28 -39.88 -6.54
N GLY A 485 5.14 -39.26 -6.19
CA GLY A 485 4.86 -37.87 -6.52
C GLY A 485 5.89 -36.90 -5.93
N PHE A 486 6.25 -37.09 -4.65
CA PHE A 486 7.30 -36.32 -3.99
C PHE A 486 8.68 -36.51 -4.65
N GLN A 487 8.98 -37.71 -5.16
CA GLN A 487 10.21 -38.03 -5.90
C GLN A 487 10.22 -37.50 -7.35
N ASN A 488 9.27 -36.66 -7.73
CA ASN A 488 9.05 -36.18 -9.11
C ASN A 488 8.83 -37.33 -10.13
N LYS A 489 8.46 -38.52 -9.66
CA LYS A 489 8.10 -39.68 -10.50
C LYS A 489 6.60 -39.68 -10.78
N HIS A 490 6.09 -38.56 -11.30
CA HIS A 490 4.67 -38.30 -11.45
C HIS A 490 3.93 -39.38 -12.25
N GLN A 491 4.52 -39.88 -13.35
CA GLN A 491 3.91 -40.93 -14.15
C GLN A 491 3.75 -42.25 -13.38
N ALA A 492 4.79 -42.67 -12.64
CA ALA A 492 4.72 -43.87 -11.81
C ALA A 492 3.72 -43.69 -10.65
N ALA A 493 3.60 -42.47 -10.10
CA ALA A 493 2.59 -42.15 -9.10
C ALA A 493 1.18 -42.31 -9.68
N LEU A 494 0.91 -41.79 -10.87
CA LEU A 494 -0.39 -41.94 -11.56
C LEU A 494 -0.74 -43.41 -11.81
N GLU A 495 0.20 -44.21 -12.32
CA GLU A 495 0.00 -45.66 -12.54
C GLU A 495 -0.32 -46.41 -11.23
N LYS A 496 0.34 -46.01 -10.14
CA LYS A 496 0.09 -46.56 -8.81
C LYS A 496 -1.31 -46.19 -8.30
N LEU A 497 -1.76 -44.96 -8.53
CA LEU A 497 -3.12 -44.49 -8.20
C LEU A 497 -4.20 -45.23 -9.00
N ASP A 498 -3.99 -45.43 -10.30
CA ASP A 498 -4.93 -46.16 -11.15
C ASP A 498 -5.08 -47.62 -10.69
N SER A 499 -4.00 -48.22 -10.16
CA SER A 499 -4.05 -49.56 -9.55
C SER A 499 -4.96 -49.61 -8.32
N ILE A 500 -5.05 -48.54 -7.51
CA ILE A 500 -5.94 -48.48 -6.34
C ILE A 500 -7.40 -48.48 -6.79
N VAL A 501 -7.74 -47.65 -7.78
CA VAL A 501 -9.11 -47.58 -8.33
C VAL A 501 -9.54 -48.91 -8.95
N PHE A 502 -8.61 -49.63 -9.59
CA PHE A 502 -8.89 -50.93 -10.19
C PHE A 502 -9.09 -52.04 -9.13
N LEU A 503 -8.21 -52.11 -8.12
CA LEU A 503 -8.22 -53.16 -7.10
C LEU A 503 -9.27 -52.91 -6.00
N PHE A 504 -9.58 -51.65 -5.72
CA PHE A 504 -10.44 -51.23 -4.60
C PHE A 504 -11.49 -50.18 -5.03
N PRO A 505 -12.32 -50.44 -6.06
CA PRO A 505 -13.18 -49.42 -6.70
C PRO A 505 -14.27 -48.83 -5.80
N ASN A 506 -14.64 -49.50 -4.70
CA ASN A 506 -15.69 -49.07 -3.77
C ASN A 506 -15.14 -48.72 -2.38
N HIS A 507 -13.82 -48.59 -2.22
CA HIS A 507 -13.23 -48.17 -0.96
C HIS A 507 -13.38 -46.65 -0.79
N ASP A 508 -13.50 -46.20 0.45
CA ASP A 508 -13.63 -44.78 0.78
C ASP A 508 -12.40 -43.95 0.37
N ILE A 509 -11.27 -44.58 0.03
CA ILE A 509 -10.01 -43.92 -0.38
C ILE A 509 -10.08 -43.36 -1.82
N VAL A 510 -11.13 -43.69 -2.57
CA VAL A 510 -11.20 -43.38 -4.00
C VAL A 510 -11.26 -41.86 -4.24
N ASP A 511 -11.92 -41.08 -3.38
CA ASP A 511 -11.93 -39.62 -3.49
C ASP A 511 -10.55 -39.01 -3.19
N ASP A 512 -9.82 -39.54 -2.21
CA ASP A 512 -8.43 -39.21 -1.93
C ASP A 512 -7.53 -39.48 -3.15
N VAL A 513 -7.73 -40.61 -3.82
CA VAL A 513 -7.01 -40.99 -5.04
C VAL A 513 -7.29 -40.00 -6.16
N LEU A 514 -8.55 -39.64 -6.37
CA LEU A 514 -8.93 -38.60 -7.33
C LEU A 514 -8.25 -37.27 -7.00
N TYR A 515 -8.25 -36.88 -5.72
CA TYR A 515 -7.68 -35.62 -5.28
C TYR A 515 -6.16 -35.56 -5.54
N LEU A 516 -5.42 -36.60 -5.16
CA LEU A 516 -3.97 -36.67 -5.42
C LEU A 516 -3.67 -36.69 -6.92
N ARG A 517 -4.49 -37.37 -7.73
CA ARG A 517 -4.36 -37.38 -9.19
C ARG A 517 -4.53 -35.98 -9.78
N ALA A 518 -5.56 -35.26 -9.37
CA ALA A 518 -5.80 -33.87 -9.79
C ALA A 518 -4.65 -32.95 -9.36
N LYS A 519 -4.09 -33.16 -8.17
CA LYS A 519 -2.92 -32.43 -7.66
C LYS A 519 -1.67 -32.66 -8.51
N ILE A 520 -1.39 -33.92 -8.89
CA ILE A 520 -0.27 -34.26 -9.78
C ILE A 520 -0.45 -33.60 -11.16
N TYR A 521 -1.65 -33.67 -11.75
CA TYR A 521 -1.92 -32.99 -13.03
C TYR A 521 -1.77 -31.47 -12.94
N SER A 522 -2.19 -30.88 -11.81
CA SER A 522 -2.01 -29.45 -11.53
C SER A 522 -0.52 -29.07 -11.43
N GLN A 523 0.31 -29.90 -10.79
CA GLN A 523 1.77 -29.72 -10.74
C GLN A 523 2.40 -29.79 -12.14
N LEU A 524 1.92 -30.69 -12.99
CA LEU A 524 2.32 -30.81 -14.39
C LEU A 524 1.73 -29.71 -15.30
N LYS A 525 0.91 -28.80 -14.75
CA LYS A 525 0.17 -27.75 -15.47
C LYS A 525 -0.80 -28.29 -16.55
N GLN A 526 -1.25 -29.53 -16.39
CA GLN A 526 -2.25 -30.18 -17.25
C GLN A 526 -3.65 -29.90 -16.71
N TRP A 527 -4.07 -28.64 -16.84
CA TRP A 527 -5.33 -28.14 -16.26
C TRP A 527 -6.57 -28.83 -16.83
N ASP A 528 -6.51 -29.21 -18.11
CA ASP A 528 -7.54 -29.96 -18.84
C ASP A 528 -7.84 -31.33 -18.21
N GLN A 529 -6.84 -31.95 -17.58
CA GLN A 529 -6.99 -33.20 -16.83
C GLN A 529 -7.37 -32.96 -15.36
N ALA A 530 -6.79 -31.95 -14.71
CA ALA A 530 -7.01 -31.69 -13.29
C ALA A 530 -8.44 -31.20 -12.98
N ILE A 531 -8.94 -30.23 -13.75
CA ILE A 531 -10.25 -29.60 -13.53
C ILE A 531 -11.42 -30.60 -13.46
N PRO A 532 -11.61 -31.51 -14.45
CA PRO A 532 -12.74 -32.45 -14.41
C PRO A 532 -12.66 -33.41 -13.21
N ILE A 533 -11.45 -33.71 -12.72
CA ILE A 533 -11.27 -34.55 -11.54
C ILE A 533 -11.69 -33.79 -10.27
N TYR A 534 -11.27 -32.53 -10.10
CA TYR A 534 -11.75 -31.70 -8.99
C TYR A 534 -13.26 -31.51 -9.01
N GLN A 535 -13.86 -31.27 -10.18
CA GLN A 535 -15.32 -31.17 -10.33
C GLN A 535 -16.01 -32.47 -9.91
N THR A 536 -15.46 -33.63 -10.29
CA THR A 536 -15.99 -34.94 -9.90
C THR A 536 -16.01 -35.11 -8.37
N ILE A 537 -14.95 -34.66 -7.67
CA ILE A 537 -14.89 -34.69 -6.20
C ILE A 537 -16.01 -33.84 -5.60
N ILE A 538 -16.15 -32.60 -6.07
CA ILE A 538 -17.13 -31.63 -5.58
C ILE A 538 -18.58 -32.11 -5.81
N GLU A 539 -18.83 -32.78 -6.93
CA GLU A 539 -20.17 -33.24 -7.29
C GLU A 539 -20.57 -34.52 -6.57
N LYS A 540 -19.65 -35.49 -6.45
CA LYS A 540 -19.94 -36.86 -5.98
C LYS A 540 -19.57 -37.12 -4.52
N TYR A 541 -18.60 -36.40 -3.97
CA TYR A 541 -18.02 -36.67 -2.65
C TYR A 541 -18.17 -35.45 -1.73
N LYS A 542 -19.38 -34.89 -1.66
CA LYS A 542 -19.66 -33.64 -0.92
C LYS A 542 -19.35 -33.70 0.57
N GLU A 543 -19.51 -34.88 1.16
CA GLU A 543 -19.25 -35.15 2.58
C GLU A 543 -17.83 -35.67 2.84
N GLY A 544 -17.05 -35.90 1.78
CA GLY A 544 -15.68 -36.42 1.88
C GLY A 544 -14.68 -35.35 2.35
N ILE A 545 -13.61 -35.79 3.00
CA ILE A 545 -12.59 -34.91 3.61
C ILE A 545 -11.78 -34.10 2.57
N ARG A 546 -11.92 -34.40 1.27
CA ARG A 546 -11.22 -33.70 0.18
C ARG A 546 -12.08 -32.70 -0.59
N CYS A 547 -13.36 -32.56 -0.26
CA CYS A 547 -14.28 -31.71 -1.01
C CYS A 547 -13.91 -30.22 -0.92
N ASP A 548 -13.63 -29.73 0.29
CA ASP A 548 -13.19 -28.35 0.53
C ASP A 548 -11.80 -28.08 -0.07
N ASN A 549 -10.88 -29.04 0.02
CA ASN A 549 -9.58 -28.99 -0.63
C ASN A 549 -9.72 -28.86 -2.16
N ALA A 550 -10.59 -29.67 -2.78
CA ALA A 550 -10.86 -29.64 -4.21
C ALA A 550 -11.50 -28.32 -4.66
N LEU A 551 -12.45 -27.79 -3.87
CA LEU A 551 -13.05 -26.46 -4.11
C LEU A 551 -11.98 -25.37 -4.12
N PHE A 552 -11.10 -25.35 -3.11
CA PHE A 552 -10.07 -24.33 -2.99
C PHE A 552 -9.06 -24.39 -4.16
N GLU A 553 -8.51 -25.57 -4.44
CA GLU A 553 -7.54 -25.77 -5.53
C GLU A 553 -8.16 -25.43 -6.90
N LEU A 554 -9.40 -25.85 -7.15
CA LEU A 554 -10.10 -25.51 -8.40
C LEU A 554 -10.34 -24.00 -8.53
N ALA A 555 -10.69 -23.32 -7.42
CA ALA A 555 -10.84 -21.88 -7.40
C ALA A 555 -9.52 -21.16 -7.72
N GLU A 556 -8.40 -21.62 -7.17
CA GLU A 556 -7.07 -21.06 -7.47
C GLU A 556 -6.65 -21.27 -8.92
N ILE A 557 -6.96 -22.42 -9.51
CA ILE A 557 -6.72 -22.68 -10.94
C ILE A 557 -7.47 -21.65 -11.80
N TYR A 558 -8.77 -21.44 -11.53
CA TYR A 558 -9.54 -20.43 -12.27
C TYR A 558 -9.07 -19.00 -12.00
N ASP A 559 -8.72 -18.66 -10.75
CA ASP A 559 -8.30 -17.32 -10.38
C ASP A 559 -6.94 -16.97 -11.02
N PHE A 560 -5.92 -17.79 -10.77
CA PHE A 560 -4.53 -17.43 -11.05
C PHE A 560 -3.98 -18.03 -12.34
N LYS A 561 -4.49 -19.18 -12.80
CA LYS A 561 -3.91 -19.90 -13.95
C LYS A 561 -4.68 -19.64 -15.23
N LEU A 562 -6.01 -19.67 -15.17
CA LEU A 562 -6.89 -19.44 -16.32
C LEU A 562 -7.45 -18.02 -16.40
N ASN A 563 -7.31 -17.23 -15.33
CA ASN A 563 -7.82 -15.86 -15.21
C ASN A 563 -9.36 -15.76 -15.43
N GLU A 564 -10.09 -16.82 -15.10
CA GLU A 564 -11.54 -16.91 -15.16
C GLU A 564 -12.17 -16.49 -13.81
N LYS A 565 -12.09 -15.19 -13.51
CA LYS A 565 -12.41 -14.63 -12.19
C LYS A 565 -13.82 -14.95 -11.68
N GLU A 566 -14.82 -14.99 -12.56
CA GLU A 566 -16.20 -15.27 -12.15
C GLU A 566 -16.39 -16.72 -11.67
N LYS A 567 -15.75 -17.69 -12.32
CA LYS A 567 -15.79 -19.08 -11.87
C LYS A 567 -15.08 -19.25 -10.54
N ALA A 568 -13.89 -18.64 -10.40
CA ALA A 568 -13.15 -18.63 -9.14
C ALA A 568 -13.96 -18.04 -8.00
N LYS A 569 -14.62 -16.90 -8.24
CA LYS A 569 -15.47 -16.21 -7.27
C LYS A 569 -16.60 -17.11 -6.77
N SER A 570 -17.31 -17.81 -7.67
CA SER A 570 -18.37 -18.75 -7.30
C SER A 570 -17.85 -19.87 -6.41
N LEU A 571 -16.69 -20.45 -6.71
CA LEU A 571 -16.11 -21.55 -5.95
C LEU A 571 -15.64 -21.10 -4.56
N TYR A 572 -14.99 -19.93 -4.47
CA TYR A 572 -14.63 -19.36 -3.18
C TYR A 572 -15.85 -19.07 -2.31
N GLU A 573 -16.94 -18.58 -2.91
CA GLU A 573 -18.22 -18.36 -2.22
C GLU A 573 -18.79 -19.65 -1.64
N THR A 574 -18.92 -20.69 -2.47
CA THR A 574 -19.36 -22.02 -2.02
C THR A 574 -18.51 -22.52 -0.86
N LEU A 575 -17.19 -22.40 -0.97
CA LEU A 575 -16.27 -22.89 0.06
C LEU A 575 -16.49 -22.21 1.43
N PHE A 576 -16.56 -20.87 1.51
CA PHE A 576 -16.72 -20.23 2.83
C PHE A 576 -18.17 -20.21 3.35
N MET A 577 -19.17 -20.45 2.49
CA MET A 577 -20.57 -20.55 2.89
C MET A 577 -20.91 -21.95 3.39
N ASP A 578 -20.56 -22.97 2.62
CA ASP A 578 -20.97 -24.35 2.87
C ASP A 578 -19.96 -25.10 3.74
N PHE A 579 -18.67 -24.75 3.67
CA PHE A 579 -17.58 -25.34 4.45
C PHE A 579 -16.97 -24.33 5.43
N SER A 580 -17.83 -23.65 6.21
CA SER A 580 -17.40 -22.60 7.15
C SER A 580 -16.38 -23.05 8.22
N ASN A 581 -16.32 -24.36 8.51
CA ASN A 581 -15.34 -24.96 9.43
C ASN A 581 -14.02 -25.36 8.75
N SER A 582 -13.93 -25.27 7.42
CA SER A 582 -12.71 -25.57 6.67
C SER A 582 -11.58 -24.61 7.04
N THR A 583 -10.35 -25.12 7.05
CA THR A 583 -9.15 -24.30 7.23
C THR A 583 -8.99 -23.26 6.12
N PHE A 584 -9.59 -23.48 4.95
CA PHE A 584 -9.54 -22.59 3.79
C PHE A 584 -10.61 -21.49 3.78
N ALA A 585 -11.64 -21.57 4.62
CA ALA A 585 -12.80 -20.66 4.56
C ALA A 585 -12.44 -19.18 4.73
N VAL A 586 -11.44 -18.88 5.57
CA VAL A 586 -10.97 -17.51 5.81
C VAL A 586 -10.28 -16.93 4.57
N GLU A 587 -9.38 -17.69 3.95
CA GLU A 587 -8.66 -17.24 2.76
C GLU A 587 -9.59 -17.15 1.55
N ALA A 588 -10.50 -18.12 1.38
CA ALA A 588 -11.53 -18.09 0.36
C ALA A 588 -12.39 -16.81 0.42
N ARG A 589 -12.83 -16.42 1.63
CA ARG A 589 -13.57 -15.18 1.85
C ARG A 589 -12.75 -13.94 1.49
N LYS A 590 -11.46 -13.93 1.81
CA LYS A 590 -10.55 -12.83 1.44
C LYS A 590 -10.38 -12.73 -0.07
N ARG A 591 -10.12 -13.85 -0.76
CA ARG A 591 -10.02 -13.91 -2.22
C ARG A 591 -11.31 -13.45 -2.90
N PHE A 592 -12.47 -13.92 -2.42
CA PHE A 592 -13.77 -13.46 -2.93
C PHE A 592 -13.93 -11.93 -2.86
N ARG A 593 -13.52 -11.31 -1.75
CA ARG A 593 -13.53 -9.83 -1.59
C ARG A 593 -12.58 -9.13 -2.57
N VAL A 594 -11.37 -9.67 -2.78
CA VAL A 594 -10.44 -9.15 -3.80
C VAL A 594 -11.10 -9.18 -5.17
N LEU A 595 -11.68 -10.31 -5.56
CA LEU A 595 -12.30 -10.50 -6.87
C LEU A 595 -13.56 -9.66 -7.05
N ARG A 596 -14.25 -9.30 -5.97
CA ARG A 596 -15.40 -8.39 -5.99
C ARG A 596 -14.98 -6.91 -6.15
N GLY A 597 -13.71 -6.57 -5.92
CA GLY A 597 -13.21 -5.20 -5.96
C GLY A 597 -13.31 -4.44 -4.63
N ASP A 598 -13.47 -5.15 -3.52
CA ASP A 598 -13.47 -4.52 -2.19
C ASP A 598 -12.06 -4.02 -1.85
N LYS A 599 -11.95 -2.82 -1.27
CA LYS A 599 -10.69 -2.35 -0.66
C LYS A 599 -10.42 -3.18 0.61
N ILE A 600 -9.51 -4.15 0.52
CA ILE A 600 -9.09 -4.95 1.68
C ILE A 600 -8.15 -4.09 2.54
N GLN A 601 -8.52 -3.91 3.81
CA GLN A 601 -7.67 -3.32 4.85
C GLN A 601 -6.58 -4.29 5.30
#